data_AF-W4VQM1-F1
#
_entry.id   AF-W4VQM1-F1
#
_cell.length_a   1.000
_cell.length_b   1.000
_cell.length_c   1.000
_cell.angle_alpha   90.00
_cell.angle_beta   90.00
_cell.angle_gamma   90.00
#
_symmetry.space_group_name_H-M   'P 1'
#
loop_
_entity.id
_entity.type
_entity.pdbx_description
1 polymer ?
#
loop_
_entity_poly.entity_id
_entity_poly.type
_entity_poly.pdbx_seq_one_letter_code
_entity_poly.pdbx_strand_id
1 'polypeptide(L)'
;MFAVFRKWVMGQHGHHVGKLFWETYRKEFFRANGITWIVGLFGLMIFTNLQYFSLQDPTWNLIFKGIFIFFAFLYFIMVLYLFPLYVHYHNSFQQYIKNAFLIAIYQPLRTIYALAALFTLYYLWVIFPIFIFLFGGSLTSMVIMYICYITFVKIEHKQQVINEQHEKEINSRKEWRYE
;
A
#
# COMPACT_ATOMS: atom_id res chain seq x y z
N MET A 1 7.22 2.91 12.06
CA MET A 1 8.40 2.93 11.18
C MET A 1 8.11 3.59 9.85
N PHE A 2 7.02 3.24 9.14
CA PHE A 2 6.60 3.92 7.91
C PHE A 2 6.61 5.47 7.99
N ALA A 3 6.10 6.07 9.08
CA ALA A 3 6.10 7.53 9.25
C ALA A 3 7.50 8.16 9.34
N VAL A 4 8.44 7.46 9.99
CA VAL A 4 9.85 7.88 10.06
C VAL A 4 10.47 7.79 8.67
N PHE A 5 10.33 6.64 8.00
CA PHE A 5 10.90 6.44 6.67
C PHE A 5 10.28 7.37 5.63
N ARG A 6 8.99 7.69 5.72
CA ARG A 6 8.36 8.71 4.86
C ARG A 6 9.10 10.03 4.94
N LYS A 7 9.33 10.56 6.16
CA LYS A 7 10.07 11.82 6.34
C LYS A 7 11.49 11.72 5.81
N TRP A 8 12.13 10.57 5.99
CA TRP A 8 13.48 10.32 5.52
C TRP A 8 13.58 10.31 3.99
N VAL A 9 12.66 9.63 3.31
CA VAL A 9 12.59 9.58 1.85
C VAL A 9 12.21 10.95 1.26
N MET A 10 11.48 11.79 2.02
CA MET A 10 11.21 13.20 1.67
C MET A 10 12.40 14.15 1.90
N GLY A 11 13.57 13.65 2.34
CA GLY A 11 14.75 14.48 2.60
C GLY A 11 14.71 15.28 3.90
N GLN A 12 13.73 15.04 4.78
CA GLN A 12 13.59 15.72 6.07
C GLN A 12 14.48 15.07 7.14
N HIS A 13 15.80 15.23 6.99
CA HIS A 13 16.80 14.76 7.94
C HIS A 13 16.94 15.76 9.11
N GLY A 14 17.04 15.26 10.36
CA GLY A 14 17.24 16.12 11.55
C GLY A 14 16.23 15.93 12.68
N HIS A 15 15.20 15.12 12.49
CA HIS A 15 14.26 14.76 13.56
C HIS A 15 14.85 13.64 14.43
N HIS A 16 14.71 13.75 15.75
CA HIS A 16 15.03 12.67 16.68
C HIS A 16 14.10 11.47 16.39
N VAL A 17 14.65 10.41 15.79
CA VAL A 17 13.91 9.25 15.30
C VAL A 17 13.03 8.62 16.38
N GLY A 18 13.57 8.44 17.59
CA GLY A 18 12.83 7.87 18.72
C GLY A 18 11.64 8.72 19.15
N LYS A 19 11.81 10.04 19.23
CA LYS A 19 10.74 10.97 19.60
C LYS A 19 9.62 10.99 18.56
N LEU A 20 9.98 11.11 17.29
CA LEU A 20 9.01 11.10 16.18
C LEU A 20 8.22 9.78 16.12
N PHE A 21 8.92 8.65 16.30
CA PHE A 21 8.28 7.33 16.33
C PHE A 21 7.28 7.24 17.49
N TRP A 22 7.68 7.62 18.70
CA TRP A 22 6.83 7.50 19.89
C TRP A 22 5.61 8.41 19.85
N GLU A 23 5.77 9.66 19.43
CA GLU A 23 4.68 10.61 19.25
C GLU A 23 3.66 10.11 18.22
N THR A 24 4.15 9.66 17.06
CA THR A 24 3.27 9.13 15.99
C THR A 24 2.60 7.83 16.43
N TYR A 25 3.34 6.96 17.11
CA TYR A 25 2.81 5.68 17.61
C TYR A 25 1.65 5.89 18.57
N ARG A 26 1.80 6.73 19.59
CA ARG A 26 0.72 7.01 20.55
C ARG A 26 -0.50 7.65 19.90
N LYS A 27 -0.27 8.60 18.99
CA LYS A 27 -1.34 9.31 18.29
C LYS A 27 -2.17 8.38 17.40
N GLU A 28 -1.50 7.51 16.65
CA GLU A 28 -2.13 6.67 15.63
C GLU A 28 -2.45 5.25 16.13
N PHE A 29 -2.13 4.91 17.39
CA PHE A 29 -2.25 3.55 17.92
C PHE A 29 -3.63 2.93 17.66
N PHE A 30 -4.71 3.57 18.13
CA PHE A 30 -6.06 3.02 17.99
C PHE A 30 -6.51 2.99 16.53
N ARG A 31 -6.22 4.03 15.76
CA ARG A 31 -6.66 4.14 14.37
C ARG A 31 -5.94 3.13 13.47
N ALA A 32 -4.62 3.02 13.61
CA ALA A 32 -3.80 2.07 12.85
C ALA A 32 -4.10 0.62 13.24
N ASN A 33 -4.31 0.32 14.53
CA ASN A 33 -4.71 -1.02 14.96
C ASN A 33 -6.12 -1.36 14.45
N GLY A 34 -7.08 -0.43 14.49
CA GLY A 34 -8.41 -0.66 13.94
C GLY A 34 -8.38 -1.04 12.45
N ILE A 35 -7.58 -0.32 11.65
CA ILE A 35 -7.35 -0.68 10.24
C ILE A 35 -6.74 -2.07 10.12
N THR A 36 -5.72 -2.36 10.91
CA THR A 36 -5.02 -3.64 10.90
C THR A 36 -5.95 -4.79 11.27
N TRP A 37 -6.86 -4.60 12.24
CA TRP A 37 -7.86 -5.58 12.64
C TRP A 37 -8.90 -5.83 11.56
N ILE A 38 -9.46 -4.78 10.96
CA ILE A 38 -10.45 -4.92 9.88
C ILE A 38 -9.83 -5.67 8.71
N VAL A 39 -8.66 -5.23 8.27
CA VAL A 39 -7.90 -5.89 7.20
C VAL A 39 -7.56 -7.33 7.61
N GLY A 40 -7.01 -7.55 8.80
CA GLY A 40 -6.70 -8.88 9.31
C GLY A 40 -7.90 -9.84 9.32
N LEU A 41 -9.08 -9.36 9.72
CA LEU A 41 -10.32 -10.14 9.71
C LEU A 41 -10.70 -10.56 8.28
N PHE A 42 -10.67 -9.64 7.32
CA PHE A 42 -10.91 -9.96 5.90
C PHE A 42 -9.87 -10.95 5.36
N GLY A 43 -8.60 -10.77 5.68
CA GLY A 43 -7.54 -11.70 5.31
C GLY A 43 -7.75 -13.09 5.88
N LEU A 44 -8.19 -13.18 7.15
CA LEU A 44 -8.53 -14.44 7.80
C LEU A 44 -9.74 -15.11 7.14
N MET A 45 -10.78 -14.36 6.79
CA MET A 45 -11.93 -14.90 6.03
C MET A 45 -11.51 -15.45 4.67
N ILE A 46 -10.63 -14.76 3.94
CA ILE A 46 -10.12 -15.25 2.65
C ILE A 46 -9.33 -16.55 2.86
N PHE A 47 -8.46 -16.58 3.86
CA PHE A 47 -7.64 -17.75 4.16
C PHE A 47 -8.48 -18.97 4.55
N THR A 48 -9.47 -18.81 5.43
CA THR A 48 -10.36 -19.90 5.83
C THR A 48 -11.22 -20.38 4.67
N ASN A 49 -11.77 -19.47 3.86
CA ASN A 49 -12.49 -19.86 2.65
C ASN A 49 -11.58 -20.66 1.70
N LEU A 50 -10.35 -20.22 1.44
CA LEU A 50 -9.43 -20.95 0.56
C LEU A 50 -9.08 -22.36 1.06
N GLN A 51 -8.94 -22.53 2.38
CA GLN A 51 -8.63 -23.83 2.99
C GLN A 51 -9.82 -24.79 2.99
N TYR A 52 -11.00 -24.31 3.38
CA TYR A 52 -12.16 -25.17 3.62
C TYR A 52 -13.16 -25.22 2.46
N PHE A 53 -13.04 -24.35 1.45
CA PHE A 53 -13.91 -24.39 0.28
C PHE A 53 -13.61 -25.60 -0.58
N SER A 54 -14.60 -26.47 -0.75
CA SER A 54 -14.55 -27.62 -1.66
C SER A 54 -15.90 -27.85 -2.31
N LEU A 55 -15.91 -27.94 -3.64
CA LEU A 55 -17.08 -28.39 -4.41
C LEU A 55 -16.92 -29.87 -4.77
N GLN A 56 -18.05 -30.57 -4.87
CA GLN A 56 -18.08 -31.99 -5.26
C GLN A 56 -17.58 -32.21 -6.69
N ASP A 57 -17.92 -31.32 -7.62
CA ASP A 57 -17.41 -31.36 -8.99
C ASP A 57 -15.95 -30.87 -9.02
N PRO A 58 -14.98 -31.71 -9.45
CA PRO A 58 -13.56 -31.35 -9.47
C PRO A 58 -13.23 -30.17 -10.40
N THR A 59 -13.93 -30.06 -11.53
CA THR A 59 -13.69 -29.02 -12.54
C THR A 59 -14.13 -27.67 -12.01
N TRP A 60 -15.35 -27.61 -11.47
CA TRP A 60 -15.86 -26.38 -10.85
C TRP A 60 -15.04 -26.00 -9.62
N ASN A 61 -14.64 -26.97 -8.80
CA ASN A 61 -13.78 -26.71 -7.63
C ASN A 61 -12.46 -26.02 -8.04
N LEU A 62 -11.79 -26.51 -9.09
CA LEU A 62 -10.55 -25.92 -9.59
C LEU A 62 -10.76 -24.48 -10.09
N ILE A 63 -11.81 -24.25 -10.89
CA ILE A 63 -12.12 -22.93 -11.44
C ILE A 63 -12.38 -21.91 -10.32
N PHE A 64 -13.26 -22.25 -9.37
CA PHE A 64 -13.58 -21.35 -8.27
C PHE A 64 -12.38 -21.08 -7.35
N LYS A 65 -11.58 -22.11 -7.05
CA LYS A 65 -10.33 -21.93 -6.28
C LYS A 65 -9.35 -21.02 -7.01
N GLY A 66 -9.17 -21.18 -8.32
CA GLY A 66 -8.32 -20.31 -9.13
C GLY A 66 -8.76 -18.84 -9.06
N ILE A 67 -10.06 -18.58 -9.22
CA ILE A 67 -10.64 -17.22 -9.10
C ILE A 67 -10.42 -16.65 -7.69
N PHE A 68 -10.67 -17.44 -6.65
CA PHE A 68 -10.46 -17.01 -5.26
C PHE A 68 -8.98 -16.69 -4.96
N ILE A 69 -8.05 -17.51 -5.45
CA ILE A 69 -6.61 -17.26 -5.31
C ILE A 69 -6.21 -15.95 -6.00
N PHE A 70 -6.76 -15.67 -7.18
CA PHE A 70 -6.53 -14.41 -7.88
C PHE A 70 -7.01 -13.21 -7.07
N PHE A 71 -8.22 -13.26 -6.51
CA PHE A 71 -8.72 -12.19 -5.63
C PHE A 71 -7.91 -12.05 -4.33
N ALA A 72 -7.49 -13.17 -3.74
CA ALA A 72 -6.62 -13.17 -2.57
C ALA A 72 -5.26 -12.53 -2.86
N PHE A 73 -4.70 -12.77 -4.05
CA PHE A 73 -3.47 -12.14 -4.50
C PHE A 73 -3.63 -10.63 -4.68
N LEU A 74 -4.70 -10.18 -5.34
CA LEU A 74 -5.01 -8.74 -5.45
C LEU A 74 -5.18 -8.08 -4.08
N TYR A 75 -5.87 -8.77 -3.17
CA TYR A 75 -6.06 -8.32 -1.79
C TYR A 75 -4.71 -8.19 -1.06
N PHE A 76 -3.81 -9.17 -1.20
CA PHE A 76 -2.47 -9.11 -0.60
C PHE A 76 -1.68 -7.89 -1.10
N ILE A 77 -1.71 -7.63 -2.40
CA ILE A 77 -1.06 -6.44 -2.98
C ILE A 77 -1.70 -5.15 -2.43
N MET A 78 -3.02 -5.08 -2.32
CA MET A 78 -3.71 -3.93 -1.75
C MET A 78 -3.22 -3.66 -0.32
N VAL A 79 -3.09 -4.69 0.52
CA VAL A 79 -2.60 -4.56 1.91
C VAL A 79 -1.17 -4.02 1.96
N LEU A 80 -0.31 -4.45 1.02
CA LEU A 80 1.07 -3.96 0.90
C LEU A 80 1.11 -2.43 0.73
N TYR A 81 0.25 -1.88 -0.14
CA TYR A 81 0.17 -0.43 -0.38
C TYR A 81 -0.58 0.33 0.71
N LEU A 82 -1.40 -0.34 1.52
CA LEU A 82 -2.28 0.30 2.49
C LEU A 82 -1.52 1.11 3.55
N PHE A 83 -0.47 0.54 4.15
CA PHE A 83 0.28 1.21 5.22
C PHE A 83 1.10 2.43 4.73
N PRO A 84 1.86 2.34 3.62
CA PRO A 84 2.51 3.50 3.02
C PRO A 84 1.51 4.61 2.66
N LEU A 85 0.35 4.22 2.10
CA LEU A 85 -0.69 5.17 1.70
C LEU A 85 -1.33 5.86 2.91
N TYR A 86 -1.60 5.09 3.98
CA TYR A 86 -2.15 5.59 5.24
C TYR A 86 -1.28 6.67 5.89
N VAL A 87 0.04 6.48 5.82
CA VAL A 87 1.00 7.39 6.44
C VAL A 87 1.31 8.59 5.52
N HIS A 88 1.20 8.41 4.20
CA HIS A 88 1.51 9.45 3.24
C HIS A 88 0.36 10.43 2.99
N TYR A 89 -0.86 9.92 2.88
CA TYR A 89 -2.06 10.72 2.62
C TYR A 89 -2.91 10.85 3.89
N HIS A 90 -3.76 11.88 3.96
CA HIS A 90 -4.73 12.07 5.03
C HIS A 90 -6.16 11.87 4.51
N ASN A 91 -6.45 10.64 4.09
CA ASN A 91 -7.71 10.27 3.45
C ASN A 91 -8.68 9.57 4.43
N SER A 92 -9.93 9.38 3.98
CA SER A 92 -10.90 8.56 4.70
C SER A 92 -10.60 7.05 4.54
N PHE A 93 -11.11 6.21 5.45
CA PHE A 93 -10.85 4.77 5.42
C PHE A 93 -11.19 4.10 4.08
N GLN A 94 -12.36 4.43 3.54
CA GLN A 94 -12.82 3.91 2.25
C GLN A 94 -11.93 4.35 1.09
N GLN A 95 -11.39 5.58 1.14
CA GLN A 95 -10.47 6.09 0.14
C GLN A 95 -9.12 5.36 0.18
N TYR A 96 -8.61 4.98 1.36
CA TYR A 96 -7.37 4.20 1.43
C TYR A 96 -7.50 2.85 0.72
N ILE A 97 -8.58 2.12 0.96
CA ILE A 97 -8.83 0.82 0.31
C ILE A 97 -8.96 0.99 -1.20
N LYS A 98 -9.79 1.94 -1.65
CA LYS A 98 -10.00 2.20 -3.08
C LYS A 98 -8.69 2.59 -3.77
N ASN A 99 -7.96 3.53 -3.18
CA ASN A 99 -6.72 4.03 -3.77
C ASN A 99 -5.62 2.96 -3.78
N ALA A 100 -5.49 2.16 -2.72
CA ALA A 100 -4.53 1.05 -2.67
C ALA A 100 -4.84 0.01 -3.76
N PHE A 101 -6.12 -0.32 -3.96
CA PHE A 101 -6.55 -1.24 -5.00
C PHE A 101 -6.33 -0.68 -6.41
N LEU A 102 -6.63 0.60 -6.63
CA LEU A 102 -6.37 1.27 -7.91
C LEU A 102 -4.87 1.28 -8.22
N ILE A 103 -4.02 1.66 -7.27
CA ILE A 103 -2.56 1.68 -7.46
C ILE A 103 -2.03 0.28 -7.80
N ALA A 104 -2.54 -0.76 -7.13
CA ALA A 104 -2.17 -2.15 -7.40
C ALA A 104 -2.42 -2.54 -8.87
N ILE A 105 -3.56 -2.13 -9.44
CA ILE A 105 -3.96 -2.44 -10.82
C ILE A 105 -3.25 -1.54 -11.84
N TYR A 106 -3.18 -0.23 -11.60
CA TYR A 106 -2.65 0.74 -12.55
C TYR A 106 -1.13 0.75 -12.64
N GLN A 107 -0.41 0.20 -11.65
CA GLN A 107 1.06 0.17 -11.64
C GLN A 107 1.64 -1.25 -11.47
N PRO A 108 1.36 -2.18 -12.40
CA PRO A 108 1.75 -3.59 -12.26
C PRO A 108 3.26 -3.78 -12.19
N LEU A 109 4.04 -3.03 -12.98
CA LEU A 109 5.51 -3.12 -12.95
C LEU A 109 6.08 -2.77 -11.57
N ARG A 110 5.52 -1.75 -10.91
CA ARG A 110 5.98 -1.37 -9.56
C ARG A 110 5.56 -2.37 -8.51
N THR A 111 4.37 -2.94 -8.66
CA THR A 111 3.91 -4.05 -7.83
C THR A 111 4.85 -5.25 -7.97
N ILE A 112 5.33 -5.58 -9.17
CA ILE A 112 6.33 -6.64 -9.37
C ILE A 112 7.62 -6.32 -8.62
N TYR A 113 8.13 -5.09 -8.71
CA TYR A 113 9.31 -4.68 -7.93
C TYR A 113 9.08 -4.77 -6.41
N ALA A 114 7.92 -4.35 -5.92
CA ALA A 114 7.57 -4.45 -4.51
C ALA A 114 7.50 -5.93 -4.04
N LEU A 115 6.90 -6.80 -4.84
CA LEU A 115 6.81 -8.23 -4.56
C LEU A 115 8.19 -8.90 -4.61
N ALA A 116 9.03 -8.56 -5.60
CA ALA A 116 10.40 -9.06 -5.68
C ALA A 116 11.22 -8.62 -4.46
N ALA A 117 11.10 -7.36 -4.04
CA ALA A 117 11.79 -6.86 -2.86
C ALA A 117 11.31 -7.57 -1.57
N LEU A 118 10.00 -7.80 -1.42
CA LEU A 118 9.46 -8.59 -0.33
C LEU A 118 9.93 -10.04 -0.35
N PHE A 119 10.04 -10.65 -1.54
CA PHE A 119 10.53 -12.02 -1.68
C PHE A 119 11.99 -12.13 -1.27
N THR A 120 12.83 -11.17 -1.66
CA THR A 120 14.23 -11.08 -1.20
C THR A 120 14.32 -10.93 0.32
N LEU A 121 13.47 -10.07 0.91
CA LEU A 121 13.42 -9.93 2.38
C LEU A 121 12.96 -11.21 3.07
N TYR A 122 11.95 -11.89 2.51
CA TYR A 122 11.48 -13.17 3.02
C TYR A 122 12.61 -14.23 3.01
N TYR A 123 13.37 -14.31 1.92
CA TYR A 123 14.51 -15.22 1.84
C TYR A 123 15.58 -14.90 2.90
N LEU A 124 15.88 -13.61 3.09
CA LEU A 124 16.81 -13.16 4.13
C LEU A 124 16.35 -13.56 5.54
N TRP A 125 15.05 -13.46 5.80
CA TRP A 125 14.44 -13.81 7.08
C TRP A 125 14.42 -15.31 7.37
N VAL A 126 14.17 -16.13 6.36
CA VAL A 126 14.21 -17.59 6.51
C VAL A 126 15.63 -18.07 6.81
N ILE A 127 16.65 -17.45 6.19
CA ILE A 127 18.05 -17.79 6.47
C ILE A 127 18.49 -17.28 7.85
N PHE A 128 18.12 -16.03 8.19
CA PHE A 128 18.53 -15.38 9.43
C PHE A 128 17.31 -14.97 10.26
N PRO A 129 16.66 -15.91 10.98
CA PRO A 129 15.44 -15.62 11.74
C PRO A 129 15.68 -14.59 12.86
N ILE A 130 16.90 -14.49 13.39
CA ILE A 130 17.30 -13.45 14.35
C ILE A 130 17.10 -12.03 13.80
N PHE A 131 17.26 -11.84 12.48
CA PHE A 131 17.03 -10.53 11.87
C PHE A 131 15.56 -10.14 11.83
N ILE A 132 14.64 -11.10 11.90
CA ILE A 132 13.21 -10.79 11.99
C ILE A 132 12.92 -10.02 13.29
N PHE A 133 13.46 -10.51 14.41
CA PHE A 133 13.21 -9.91 15.72
C PHE A 133 13.82 -8.51 15.84
N LEU A 134 15.03 -8.32 15.31
CA LEU A 134 15.77 -7.05 15.42
C LEU A 134 15.39 -6.03 14.33
N PHE A 135 15.26 -6.49 13.08
CA PHE A 135 15.16 -5.63 11.91
C PHE A 135 13.90 -5.85 11.08
N GLY A 136 13.10 -6.87 11.37
CA GLY A 136 11.96 -7.28 10.53
C GLY A 136 11.02 -6.12 10.19
N GLY A 137 10.48 -5.45 11.22
CA GLY A 137 9.56 -4.32 11.03
C GLY A 137 10.22 -3.05 10.49
N SER A 138 11.49 -2.81 10.80
CA SER A 138 12.21 -1.62 10.34
C SER A 138 12.56 -1.74 8.85
N LEU A 139 13.28 -2.81 8.49
CA LEU A 139 13.78 -3.04 7.14
C LEU A 139 12.65 -3.19 6.12
N THR A 140 11.59 -3.93 6.46
CA THR A 140 10.40 -4.03 5.59
C THR A 140 9.76 -2.69 5.33
N SER A 141 9.48 -1.93 6.39
CA SER A 141 8.81 -0.66 6.25
C SER A 141 9.65 0.33 5.44
N MET A 142 10.98 0.27 5.56
CA MET A 142 11.89 1.07 4.74
C MET A 142 11.77 0.72 3.26
N VAL A 143 11.92 -0.57 2.92
CA VAL A 143 11.88 -1.04 1.52
C VAL A 143 10.53 -0.76 0.88
N ILE A 144 9.44 -1.13 1.56
CA ILE A 144 8.08 -0.93 1.05
C ILE A 144 7.80 0.57 0.91
N MET A 145 8.10 1.39 1.93
CA MET A 145 7.86 2.84 1.87
C MET A 145 8.63 3.49 0.74
N TYR A 146 9.89 3.09 0.51
CA TYR A 146 10.71 3.64 -0.57
C TYR A 146 10.08 3.37 -1.94
N ILE A 147 9.71 2.11 -2.22
CA ILE A 147 9.09 1.71 -3.49
C ILE A 147 7.74 2.42 -3.68
N CYS A 148 6.91 2.46 -2.63
CA CYS A 148 5.62 3.15 -2.67
C CYS A 148 5.77 4.67 -2.83
N TYR A 149 6.77 5.30 -2.21
CA TYR A 149 6.98 6.74 -2.33
C TYR A 149 7.30 7.16 -3.78
N ILE A 150 8.15 6.41 -4.48
CA ILE A 150 8.44 6.70 -5.91
C ILE A 150 7.15 6.56 -6.75
N THR A 151 6.26 5.64 -6.36
CA THR A 151 4.92 5.49 -6.96
C THR A 151 4.07 6.72 -6.73
N PHE A 152 4.03 7.21 -5.49
CA PHE A 152 3.24 8.37 -5.07
C PHE A 152 3.70 9.65 -5.76
N VAL A 153 5.00 9.93 -5.80
CA VAL A 153 5.57 11.11 -6.49
C VAL A 153 5.17 11.11 -7.97
N LYS A 154 5.20 9.94 -8.64
CA LYS A 154 4.79 9.84 -10.04
C LYS A 154 3.29 10.11 -10.24
N ILE A 155 2.45 9.63 -9.32
CA ILE A 155 1.00 9.88 -9.34
C ILE A 155 0.72 11.37 -9.12
N GLU A 156 1.35 11.98 -8.11
CA GLU A 156 1.19 13.39 -7.78
C GLU A 156 1.61 14.30 -8.95
N HIS A 157 2.75 14.03 -9.57
CA HIS A 157 3.19 14.77 -10.75
C HIS A 157 2.20 14.63 -11.92
N LYS A 158 1.68 13.42 -12.17
CA LYS A 158 0.68 13.21 -13.22
C LYS A 158 -0.62 13.96 -12.93
N GLN A 159 -1.03 14.02 -11.67
CA GLN A 159 -2.21 14.76 -11.24
C GLN A 159 -2.03 16.28 -11.42
N GLN A 160 -0.85 16.81 -11.09
CA GLN A 160 -0.53 18.24 -11.28
C GLN A 160 -0.62 18.64 -12.76
N VAL A 161 -0.01 17.86 -13.66
CA VAL A 161 -0.08 18.13 -15.11
C VAL A 161 -1.52 18.13 -15.64
N ILE A 162 -2.35 17.17 -15.19
CA ILE A 162 -3.76 17.11 -15.59
C ILE A 162 -4.53 18.34 -15.08
N ASN A 163 -4.29 18.76 -13.83
CA ASN A 163 -4.96 19.93 -13.25
C ASN A 163 -4.57 21.21 -14.01
N GLU A 164 -3.29 21.39 -14.33
CA GLU A 164 -2.82 22.54 -15.13
C GLU A 164 -3.45 22.57 -16.53
N GLN A 165 -3.63 21.40 -17.16
CA GLN A 165 -4.32 21.29 -18.45
C GLN A 165 -5.80 21.68 -18.35
N HIS A 166 -6.50 21.19 -17.33
CA HIS A 166 -7.89 21.57 -17.08
C HIS A 166 -8.05 23.06 -16.77
N GLU A 167 -7.15 23.66 -15.98
CA GLU A 167 -7.16 25.11 -15.71
C GLU A 167 -6.96 25.92 -16.98
N LYS A 168 -6.03 25.51 -17.85
CA LYS A 168 -5.82 26.15 -19.17
C LYS A 168 -7.05 26.04 -20.07
N GLU A 169 -7.71 24.89 -20.10
CA GLU A 169 -8.93 24.67 -20.90
C GLU A 169 -10.15 25.43 -20.37
N ILE A 170 -10.25 25.62 -19.05
CA ILE A 170 -11.29 26.46 -18.43
C ILE A 170 -11.03 27.94 -18.74
N ASN A 171 -9.78 28.39 -18.64
CA ASN A 171 -9.43 29.77 -18.91
C ASN A 171 -9.60 30.13 -20.39
N SER A 172 -9.19 29.26 -21.32
CA SER A 172 -9.44 29.48 -22.75
C SER A 172 -10.94 29.55 -23.06
N ARG A 173 -11.76 28.63 -22.51
CA ARG A 173 -13.23 28.70 -22.65
C ARG A 173 -13.87 29.97 -22.07
N LYS A 174 -13.26 30.58 -21.05
CA LYS A 174 -13.72 31.87 -20.52
C LYS A 174 -13.37 33.00 -21.48
N GLU A 175 -12.14 33.03 -22.02
CA GLU A 175 -11.71 34.04 -23.00
C GLU A 175 -12.64 34.10 -24.22
N TRP A 176 -12.98 32.94 -24.81
CA TRP A 176 -13.94 32.85 -25.93
C TRP A 176 -15.38 33.28 -25.59
N ARG A 177 -15.73 33.43 -24.32
CA ARG A 177 -17.09 33.82 -23.88
C ARG A 177 -17.25 35.32 -23.62
N TYR A 178 -16.15 36.06 -23.64
CA TYR A 178 -16.14 37.52 -23.48
C TYR A 178 -15.87 38.28 -24.79
N GLU A 179 -15.66 37.55 -25.90
CA GLU A 179 -15.66 38.05 -27.29
C GLU A 179 -17.02 37.80 -27.95
#